data_AF-A0A8T5M5S0-F1
#
_entry.id   AF-A0A8T5M5S0-F1
#
_cell.length_a   1.000
_cell.length_b   1.000
_cell.length_c   1.000
_cell.angle_alpha   90.00
_cell.angle_beta   90.00
_cell.angle_gamma   90.00
#
_symmetry.space_group_name_H-M   'P 1'
#
loop_
_entity.id
_entity.type
_entity.pdbx_description
1 polymer ?
#
loop_
_entity_poly.entity_id
_entity_poly.type
_entity_poly.pdbx_seq_one_letter_code
_entity_poly.pdbx_strand_id
1 'polypeptide(L)'
;MVNQRFQQALGKIREEQEFFREIRLSEQSGSSGGSIDLLNHELNINYDPEFVKKICDKDAEEFLKKKNIPKREVLETLVADLLHHEIGHRGSRKYSGCPADVKTLSEKFLDPIYEVTKIENKNQLAYFANMLTDIINDTTIKRLDHEEGLSDYAGFYLFLKEQGVTAGKFSKLYESFARLSLYFNGDQNDKKLLEQYLSYDPEVNTAIRNFLERTEISQMKTVVHQGSKEIKVRNRPAIREYLMDEKNWEKISTIFAEEFFKFMEEQPKERLFGSSGNQQQQDSSSGSQDTSQQQGGSSGNPSENSDPENASEQLSELIAKELANQFSNDNGFGRELQQQDTLRKIIRGRKAGSGPGWMTNFEHLVNYYELLASDKLFELTVPPQEGRSYPLVDLGQRTFDFEDDAPRDIRGIFFDRDSKSIELYVARHLYEINVRVKKERSDTPDIVFGLLDTSSSMLDQMPKGLRLGEAVNPKSYPQWKVNSKYHVSLIAYFMMVERFSELGIYESDAYFANFSYDTVLSKGLMNSKIEALCPQFGGTMIDLNKIEKTLSKKGTLVFTISDGEIGNEKNLSKKIIDIAEYNPCFHVQIGNHSSFSKKLERSGVYVKLVQEEKDLYDFVIDLTEYLGGGKS
;
A
#
# COMPACT_ATOMS: atom_id res chain seq x y z
N MET A 1 2.84 40.06 -6.02
CA MET A 1 4.08 40.15 -5.23
C MET A 1 4.03 39.02 -4.24
N VAL A 2 4.96 38.07 -4.32
CA VAL A 2 5.01 36.96 -3.37
C VAL A 2 5.72 37.47 -2.11
N ASN A 3 5.04 37.41 -0.96
CA ASN A 3 5.55 37.91 0.32
C ASN A 3 6.83 37.21 0.78
N GLN A 4 7.66 37.95 1.52
CA GLN A 4 8.91 37.50 2.13
C GLN A 4 8.72 36.24 3.00
N ARG A 5 7.61 36.12 3.75
CA ARG A 5 7.34 34.93 4.59
C ARG A 5 7.22 33.64 3.78
N PHE A 6 6.48 33.68 2.69
CA PHE A 6 6.32 32.53 1.80
C PHE A 6 7.65 32.16 1.13
N GLN A 7 8.42 33.15 0.69
CA GLN A 7 9.76 32.92 0.13
C GLN A 7 10.73 32.35 1.17
N GLN A 8 10.63 32.76 2.43
CA GLN A 8 11.41 32.18 3.54
C GLN A 8 11.04 30.72 3.78
N ALA A 9 9.74 30.39 3.83
CA ALA A 9 9.28 29.01 3.97
C ALA A 9 9.81 28.14 2.82
N LEU A 10 9.69 28.60 1.56
CA LEU A 10 10.24 27.91 0.39
C LEU A 10 11.76 27.77 0.43
N GLY A 11 12.47 28.82 0.84
CA GLY A 11 13.93 28.80 0.98
C GLY A 11 14.38 27.75 1.99
N LYS A 12 13.72 27.70 3.15
CA LYS A 12 14.01 26.73 4.21
C LYS A 12 13.72 25.29 3.76
N ILE A 13 12.63 25.05 3.02
CA ILE A 13 12.38 23.72 2.44
C ILE A 13 13.57 23.30 1.59
N ARG A 14 14.02 24.17 0.68
CA ARG A 14 15.13 23.87 -0.21
C ARG A 14 16.46 23.67 0.52
N GLU A 15 16.67 24.35 1.63
CA GLU A 15 17.91 24.25 2.43
C GLU A 15 17.92 23.04 3.38
N GLU A 16 16.79 22.75 4.04
CA GLU A 16 16.71 21.75 5.10
C GLU A 16 16.17 20.40 4.63
N GLN A 17 15.44 20.38 3.51
CA GLN A 17 14.86 19.17 2.91
C GLN A 17 15.42 18.94 1.51
N GLU A 18 16.41 18.06 1.41
CA GLU A 18 16.79 17.47 0.12
C GLU A 18 15.76 16.45 -0.38
N PHE A 19 14.75 16.13 0.44
CA PHE A 19 13.73 15.17 0.08
C PHE A 19 12.85 15.68 -1.06
N PHE A 20 12.25 16.86 -0.92
CA PHE A 20 11.26 17.38 -1.87
C PHE A 20 11.93 17.88 -3.15
N ARG A 21 11.50 17.32 -4.29
CA ARG A 21 11.98 17.71 -5.63
C ARG A 21 11.15 18.84 -6.23
N GLU A 22 9.85 18.82 -5.95
CA GLU A 22 8.90 19.79 -6.49
C GLU A 22 7.92 20.23 -5.40
N ILE A 23 7.55 21.51 -5.44
CA ILE A 23 6.49 22.09 -4.61
C ILE A 23 5.46 22.67 -5.56
N ARG A 24 4.26 22.10 -5.58
CA ARG A 24 3.14 22.54 -6.41
C ARG A 24 2.17 23.33 -5.57
N LEU A 25 1.76 24.48 -6.10
CA LEU A 25 0.70 25.30 -5.53
C LEU A 25 -0.44 25.33 -6.54
N SER A 26 -1.65 25.01 -6.10
CA SER A 26 -2.84 25.00 -6.95
C SER A 26 -4.01 25.73 -6.29
N GLU A 27 -4.72 26.49 -7.11
CA GLU A 27 -5.99 27.11 -6.71
C GLU A 27 -7.10 26.06 -6.76
N GLN A 28 -7.77 25.83 -5.64
CA GLN A 28 -8.89 24.89 -5.55
C GLN A 28 -10.04 25.53 -4.77
N SER A 29 -11.10 25.90 -5.49
CA SER A 29 -12.31 26.44 -4.87
C SER A 29 -12.91 25.47 -3.86
N GLY A 30 -13.29 25.99 -2.69
CA GLY A 30 -14.00 25.20 -1.68
C GLY A 30 -13.10 24.58 -0.62
N SER A 31 -11.78 24.53 -0.81
CA SER A 31 -10.90 23.95 0.20
C SER A 31 -9.44 24.35 0.09
N SER A 32 -8.84 24.60 1.25
CA SER A 32 -7.38 24.68 1.40
C SER A 32 -6.87 23.41 2.08
N GLY A 33 -5.69 22.93 1.70
CA GLY A 33 -5.08 21.72 2.26
C GLY A 33 -3.71 21.45 1.65
N GLY A 34 -2.90 20.65 2.34
CA GLY A 34 -1.64 20.12 1.83
C GLY A 34 -1.78 18.64 1.50
N SER A 35 -0.79 18.10 0.80
CA SER A 35 -0.48 16.69 0.79
C SER A 35 0.95 16.49 0.31
N ILE A 36 1.60 15.48 0.86
CA ILE A 36 2.91 15.02 0.40
C ILE A 36 2.69 13.87 -0.58
N ASP A 37 3.43 13.82 -1.67
CA ASP A 37 3.64 12.61 -2.45
C ASP A 37 5.01 12.05 -2.11
N LEU A 38 5.05 11.05 -1.24
CA LEU A 38 6.31 10.46 -0.77
C LEU A 38 7.04 9.69 -1.89
N LEU A 39 6.33 9.30 -2.95
CA LEU A 39 6.89 8.52 -4.05
C LEU A 39 7.59 9.39 -5.07
N ASN A 40 6.92 10.47 -5.46
CA ASN A 40 7.46 11.44 -6.40
C ASN A 40 8.28 12.53 -5.72
N HIS A 41 8.29 12.52 -4.38
CA HIS A 41 8.91 13.55 -3.54
C HIS A 41 8.34 14.94 -3.85
N GLU A 42 7.03 15.01 -4.03
CA GLU A 42 6.32 16.25 -4.35
C GLU A 42 5.56 16.75 -3.11
N LEU A 43 5.49 18.06 -2.96
CA LEU A 43 4.66 18.72 -1.96
C LEU A 43 3.55 19.50 -2.68
N ASN A 44 2.29 19.12 -2.47
CA ASN A 44 1.14 19.73 -3.12
C ASN A 44 0.37 20.57 -2.10
N ILE A 45 0.24 21.87 -2.35
CA ILE A 45 -0.59 22.76 -1.52
C ILE A 45 -1.73 23.30 -2.38
N ASN A 46 -2.95 22.96 -1.99
CA ASN A 46 -4.17 23.52 -2.53
C ASN A 46 -4.65 24.66 -1.64
N TYR A 47 -5.07 25.77 -2.24
CA TYR A 47 -5.67 26.86 -1.48
C TYR A 47 -6.92 27.39 -2.16
N ASP A 48 -7.90 27.80 -1.33
CA ASP A 48 -9.12 28.43 -1.82
C ASP A 48 -8.85 29.92 -2.09
N PRO A 49 -8.97 30.41 -3.34
CA PRO A 49 -8.79 31.83 -3.63
C PRO A 49 -9.82 32.72 -2.91
N GLU A 50 -10.99 32.19 -2.55
CA GLU A 50 -12.03 32.90 -1.79
C GLU A 50 -11.87 32.75 -0.26
N PHE A 51 -10.82 32.07 0.23
CA PHE A 51 -10.60 31.81 1.66
C PHE A 51 -10.74 33.07 2.52
N VAL A 52 -10.06 34.15 2.16
CA VAL A 52 -10.08 35.42 2.91
C VAL A 52 -11.50 35.97 3.02
N LYS A 53 -12.29 35.89 1.95
CA LYS A 53 -13.67 36.37 1.94
C LYS A 53 -14.59 35.49 2.80
N LYS A 54 -14.35 34.18 2.82
CA LYS A 54 -15.13 33.22 3.62
C LYS A 54 -14.95 33.41 5.12
N ILE A 55 -13.71 33.64 5.56
CA ILE A 55 -13.40 33.62 7.00
C ILE A 55 -13.25 35.00 7.65
N CYS A 56 -13.10 36.08 6.86
CA CYS A 56 -12.77 37.40 7.40
C CYS A 56 -14.02 38.17 7.87
N ASP A 57 -14.56 37.73 9.00
CA ASP A 57 -15.54 38.45 9.81
C ASP A 57 -14.86 39.34 10.89
N LYS A 58 -15.66 39.98 11.75
CA LYS A 58 -15.16 40.86 12.81
C LYS A 58 -14.18 40.17 13.77
N ASP A 59 -14.43 38.90 14.10
CA ASP A 59 -13.58 38.15 15.03
C ASP A 59 -12.23 37.82 14.38
N ALA A 60 -12.24 37.43 13.10
CA ALA A 60 -11.01 37.25 12.33
C ALA A 60 -10.24 38.57 12.16
N GLU A 61 -10.91 39.69 11.90
CA GLU A 61 -10.24 41.00 11.82
C GLU A 61 -9.58 41.41 13.14
N GLU A 62 -10.24 41.16 14.28
CA GLU A 62 -9.63 41.39 15.59
C GLU A 62 -8.43 40.48 15.81
N PHE A 63 -8.55 39.19 15.50
CA PHE A 63 -7.47 38.21 15.58
C PHE A 63 -6.25 38.62 14.75
N LEU A 64 -6.46 38.95 13.48
CA LEU A 64 -5.40 39.39 12.55
C LEU A 64 -4.69 40.64 13.07
N LYS A 65 -5.43 41.61 13.63
CA LYS A 65 -4.85 42.79 14.26
C LYS A 65 -3.99 42.42 15.48
N LYS A 66 -4.43 41.47 16.31
CA LYS A 66 -3.66 41.01 17.49
C LYS A 66 -2.40 40.24 17.12
N LYS A 67 -2.44 39.49 16.01
CA LYS A 67 -1.29 38.75 15.45
C LYS A 67 -0.41 39.61 14.53
N ASN A 68 -0.76 40.88 14.32
CA ASN A 68 -0.07 41.79 13.41
C ASN A 68 0.04 41.23 11.97
N ILE A 69 -1.04 40.62 11.47
CA ILE A 69 -1.12 40.05 10.12
C ILE A 69 -2.00 40.97 9.27
N PRO A 70 -1.46 41.63 8.24
CA PRO A 70 -2.26 42.43 7.32
C PRO A 70 -3.27 41.55 6.56
N LYS A 71 -4.49 42.06 6.33
CA LYS A 71 -5.57 41.33 5.64
C LYS A 71 -5.14 40.76 4.27
N ARG A 72 -4.25 41.46 3.55
CA ARG A 72 -3.72 41.02 2.25
C ARG A 72 -2.77 39.80 2.33
N GLU A 73 -2.28 39.45 3.52
CA GLU A 73 -1.27 38.41 3.76
C GLU A 73 -1.88 37.17 4.45
N VAL A 74 -3.20 37.16 4.65
CA VAL A 74 -3.94 36.08 5.32
C VAL A 74 -3.77 34.75 4.58
N LEU A 75 -3.99 34.77 3.26
CA LEU A 75 -3.84 33.57 2.42
C LEU A 75 -2.40 33.08 2.40
N GLU A 76 -1.43 33.99 2.29
CA GLU A 76 0.00 33.63 2.33
C GLU A 76 0.39 33.03 3.68
N THR A 77 -0.19 33.53 4.78
CA THR A 77 0.04 32.98 6.12
C THR A 77 -0.54 31.56 6.24
N LEU A 78 -1.74 31.32 5.70
CA LEU A 78 -2.31 29.98 5.62
C LEU A 78 -1.41 29.03 4.84
N VAL A 79 -0.99 29.42 3.63
CA VAL A 79 -0.16 28.60 2.75
C VAL A 79 1.21 28.32 3.38
N ALA A 80 1.82 29.31 4.05
CA ALA A 80 3.09 29.12 4.75
C ALA A 80 2.98 28.10 5.89
N ASP A 81 1.93 28.18 6.71
CA ASP A 81 1.71 27.21 7.80
C ASP A 81 1.36 25.81 7.25
N LEU A 82 0.61 25.71 6.15
CA LEU A 82 0.37 24.44 5.45
C LEU A 82 1.70 23.82 4.97
N LEU A 83 2.58 24.62 4.35
CA LEU A 83 3.91 24.14 3.96
C LEU A 83 4.70 23.63 5.17
N HIS A 84 4.76 24.41 6.25
CA HIS A 84 5.46 24.01 7.48
C HIS A 84 4.90 22.72 8.08
N HIS A 85 3.58 22.57 8.09
CA HIS A 85 2.88 21.36 8.50
C HIS A 85 3.37 20.12 7.74
N GLU A 86 3.27 20.14 6.41
CA GLU A 86 3.65 18.99 5.59
C GLU A 86 5.14 18.64 5.77
N ILE A 87 6.03 19.64 5.83
CA ILE A 87 7.46 19.39 6.08
C ILE A 87 7.67 18.74 7.44
N GLY A 88 6.94 19.19 8.45
CA GLY A 88 7.07 18.67 9.81
C GLY A 88 6.74 17.18 9.91
N HIS A 89 5.84 16.65 9.07
CA HIS A 89 5.57 15.22 9.04
C HIS A 89 6.81 14.40 8.69
N ARG A 90 7.68 14.90 7.82
CA ARG A 90 8.93 14.23 7.45
C ARG A 90 10.07 14.52 8.43
N GLY A 91 10.06 15.70 9.04
CA GLY A 91 11.15 16.16 9.89
C GLY A 91 12.20 16.89 9.09
N SER A 92 13.41 17.09 9.65
CA SER A 92 14.57 17.64 8.95
C SER A 92 15.87 17.00 9.42
N ARG A 93 17.00 17.47 8.89
CA ARG A 93 18.33 17.10 9.41
C ARG A 93 18.50 17.40 10.91
N LYS A 94 17.71 18.32 11.47
CA LYS A 94 17.79 18.76 12.87
C LYS A 94 16.82 18.02 13.80
N TYR A 95 15.75 17.42 13.29
CA TYR A 95 14.70 16.81 14.11
C TYR A 95 13.94 15.72 13.35
N SER A 96 13.47 14.69 14.05
CA SER A 96 12.58 13.68 13.46
C SER A 96 11.17 14.26 13.27
N GLY A 97 10.56 13.97 12.13
CA GLY A 97 9.16 14.34 11.88
C GLY A 97 8.20 13.42 12.60
N CYS A 98 6.91 13.73 12.57
CA CYS A 98 5.87 12.85 13.10
C CYS A 98 4.84 12.56 12.00
N PRO A 99 4.75 11.34 11.45
CA PRO A 99 5.42 10.11 11.90
C PRO A 99 6.86 9.91 11.35
N ALA A 100 7.41 10.86 10.59
CA ALA A 100 8.65 10.74 9.80
C ALA A 100 8.56 9.76 8.63
N ASP A 101 8.14 8.52 8.85
CA ASP A 101 8.01 7.48 7.83
C ASP A 101 6.81 6.55 8.06
N VAL A 102 6.50 5.74 7.04
CA VAL A 102 5.39 4.77 7.03
C VAL A 102 5.54 3.65 8.06
N LYS A 103 6.76 3.27 8.43
CA LYS A 103 6.99 2.21 9.41
C LYS A 103 6.60 2.73 10.79
N THR A 104 7.09 3.91 11.15
CA THR A 104 6.73 4.57 12.41
C THR A 104 5.23 4.91 12.43
N LEU A 105 4.63 5.34 11.31
CA LEU A 105 3.17 5.50 11.21
C LEU A 105 2.42 4.19 11.56
N SER A 106 2.84 3.09 10.94
CA SER A 106 2.23 1.77 11.18
C SER A 106 2.38 1.31 12.62
N GLU A 107 3.59 1.32 13.16
CA GLU A 107 3.92 0.71 14.46
C GLU A 107 3.51 1.58 15.65
N LYS A 108 3.58 2.91 15.52
CA LYS A 108 3.36 3.84 16.65
C LYS A 108 1.99 4.49 16.67
N PHE A 109 1.24 4.43 15.57
CA PHE A 109 -0.09 5.05 15.47
C PHE A 109 -1.15 4.06 15.01
N LEU A 110 -1.02 3.48 13.81
CA LEU A 110 -2.09 2.62 13.26
C LEU A 110 -2.31 1.36 14.09
N ASP A 111 -1.25 0.64 14.46
CA ASP A 111 -1.36 -0.58 15.26
C ASP A 111 -1.98 -0.33 16.65
N PRO A 112 -1.45 0.60 17.49
CA PRO A 112 -2.04 0.85 18.80
C PRO A 112 -3.48 1.36 18.74
N ILE A 113 -3.81 2.20 17.75
CA ILE A 113 -5.18 2.68 17.56
C ILE A 113 -6.09 1.53 17.14
N TYR A 114 -5.68 0.71 16.18
CA TYR A 114 -6.47 -0.45 15.74
C TYR A 114 -6.68 -1.46 16.89
N GLU A 115 -5.65 -1.71 17.69
CA GLU A 115 -5.73 -2.65 18.82
C GLU A 115 -6.83 -2.28 19.82
N VAL A 116 -7.02 -0.98 20.08
CA VAL A 116 -8.06 -0.45 20.96
C VAL A 116 -9.43 -0.38 20.27
N THR A 117 -9.47 0.13 19.04
CA THR A 117 -10.72 0.57 18.41
C THR A 117 -11.36 -0.48 17.51
N LYS A 118 -10.57 -1.40 16.96
CA LYS A 118 -10.98 -2.38 15.93
C LYS A 118 -11.62 -1.73 14.69
N ILE A 119 -11.23 -0.50 14.34
CA ILE A 119 -11.71 0.16 13.12
C ILE A 119 -11.27 -0.66 11.90
N GLU A 120 -12.21 -1.32 11.22
CA GLU A 120 -11.93 -2.06 9.98
C GLU A 120 -11.74 -1.13 8.78
N ASN A 121 -12.44 0.01 8.75
CA ASN A 121 -12.36 0.97 7.65
C ASN A 121 -11.01 1.72 7.70
N LYS A 122 -10.11 1.41 6.77
CA LYS A 122 -8.75 1.99 6.73
C LYS A 122 -8.75 3.51 6.61
N ASN A 123 -9.74 4.12 5.96
CA ASN A 123 -9.84 5.59 5.84
C ASN A 123 -10.19 6.25 7.17
N GLN A 124 -11.12 5.67 7.92
CA GLN A 124 -11.44 6.15 9.27
C GLN A 124 -10.26 5.98 10.22
N LEU A 125 -9.56 4.82 10.14
CA LEU A 125 -8.37 4.58 10.94
C LEU A 125 -7.25 5.58 10.60
N ALA A 126 -6.99 5.81 9.31
CA ALA A 126 -6.00 6.79 8.86
C ALA A 126 -6.37 8.21 9.28
N TYR A 127 -7.64 8.61 9.13
CA TYR A 127 -8.12 9.91 9.59
C TYR A 127 -7.86 10.09 11.10
N PHE A 128 -8.23 9.10 11.90
CA PHE A 128 -8.06 9.16 13.35
C PHE A 128 -6.58 9.18 13.78
N ALA A 129 -5.73 8.42 13.08
CA ALA A 129 -4.27 8.49 13.27
C ALA A 129 -3.73 9.87 12.86
N ASN A 130 -4.20 10.43 11.74
CA ASN A 130 -3.77 11.74 11.25
C ASN A 130 -4.05 12.84 12.27
N MET A 131 -5.23 12.81 12.90
CA MET A 131 -5.56 13.78 13.97
C MET A 131 -4.50 13.85 15.06
N LEU A 132 -4.00 12.68 15.50
CA LEU A 132 -3.00 12.61 16.55
C LEU A 132 -1.62 12.99 16.02
N THR A 133 -1.23 12.52 14.84
CA THR A 133 0.07 12.88 14.24
C THR A 133 0.15 14.38 13.99
N ASP A 134 -0.94 15.03 13.59
CA ASP A 134 -1.02 16.47 13.34
C ASP A 134 -0.84 17.26 14.65
N ILE A 135 -1.48 16.82 15.75
CA ILE A 135 -1.28 17.44 17.07
C ILE A 135 0.20 17.43 17.46
N ILE A 136 0.89 16.31 17.28
CA ILE A 136 2.31 16.17 17.62
C ILE A 136 3.19 16.98 16.65
N ASN A 137 2.90 16.88 15.35
CA ASN A 137 3.61 17.56 14.28
C ASN A 137 3.55 19.09 14.44
N ASP A 138 2.35 19.64 14.59
CA ASP A 138 2.12 21.08 14.80
C ASP A 138 2.82 21.60 16.05
N THR A 139 2.91 20.75 17.08
CA THR A 139 3.63 21.06 18.32
C THR A 139 5.13 21.16 18.11
N THR A 140 5.67 20.31 17.24
CA THR A 140 7.07 20.30 16.83
C THR A 140 7.40 21.54 16.01
N ILE A 141 6.59 21.81 14.98
CA ILE A 141 6.76 22.96 14.08
C ILE A 141 6.73 24.27 14.86
N LYS A 142 5.74 24.45 15.74
CA LYS A 142 5.63 25.69 16.52
C LYS A 142 6.82 25.94 17.43
N ARG A 143 7.52 24.88 17.90
CA ARG A 143 8.77 25.05 18.65
C ARG A 143 9.84 25.67 17.75
N LEU A 144 10.04 25.09 16.59
CA LEU A 144 11.07 25.50 15.63
C LEU A 144 10.79 26.92 15.12
N ASP A 145 9.55 27.22 14.77
CA ASP A 145 9.16 28.55 14.31
C ASP A 145 9.32 29.61 15.40
N HIS A 146 9.13 29.27 16.67
CA HIS A 146 9.40 30.21 17.78
C HIS A 146 10.90 30.40 18.03
N GLU A 147 11.70 29.34 17.97
CA GLU A 147 13.16 29.42 18.11
C GLU A 147 13.81 30.24 16.99
N GLU A 148 13.21 30.21 15.79
CA GLU A 148 13.71 30.89 14.60
C GLU A 148 12.96 32.21 14.27
N GLY A 149 11.88 32.53 15.01
CA GLY A 149 11.08 33.74 14.83
C GLY A 149 10.27 33.82 13.53
N LEU A 150 9.84 32.66 13.00
CA LEU A 150 9.31 32.53 11.63
C LEU A 150 7.79 32.61 11.53
N SER A 151 7.04 31.94 12.42
CA SER A 151 5.57 31.92 12.39
C SER A 151 4.97 31.81 13.79
N ASP A 152 3.84 32.48 13.98
CA ASP A 152 2.99 32.29 15.17
C ASP A 152 2.02 31.10 15.01
N TYR A 153 2.08 30.41 13.85
CA TYR A 153 1.18 29.34 13.42
C TYR A 153 -0.29 29.79 13.32
N ALA A 154 -0.50 31.03 12.86
CA ALA A 154 -1.81 31.68 12.81
C ALA A 154 -2.69 31.17 11.66
N GLY A 155 -2.08 30.78 10.54
CA GLY A 155 -2.73 30.17 9.38
C GLY A 155 -3.46 28.88 9.74
N PHE A 156 -2.86 28.05 10.62
CA PHE A 156 -3.52 26.86 11.16
C PHE A 156 -4.83 27.18 11.88
N TYR A 157 -4.85 28.18 12.77
CA TYR A 157 -6.08 28.56 13.48
C TYR A 157 -7.12 29.24 12.58
N LEU A 158 -6.69 29.92 11.52
CA LEU A 158 -7.57 30.43 10.48
C LEU A 158 -8.21 29.29 9.68
N PHE A 159 -7.48 28.21 9.41
CA PHE A 159 -8.03 26.99 8.84
C PHE A 159 -9.05 26.32 9.76
N LEU A 160 -8.75 26.19 11.07
CA LEU A 160 -9.74 25.65 12.02
C LEU A 160 -11.02 26.49 12.04
N LYS A 161 -10.90 27.83 11.92
CA LYS A 161 -12.07 28.71 11.76
C LYS A 161 -12.85 28.41 10.49
N GLU A 162 -12.19 28.18 9.35
CA GLU A 162 -12.86 27.78 8.10
C GLU A 162 -13.71 26.51 8.32
N GLN A 163 -13.14 25.49 8.98
CA GLN A 163 -13.89 24.27 9.30
C GLN A 163 -15.09 24.55 10.22
N GLY A 164 -14.92 25.47 11.18
CA GLY A 164 -16.00 25.89 12.07
C GLY A 164 -17.11 26.65 11.36
N VAL A 165 -16.77 27.49 10.37
CA VAL A 165 -17.74 28.17 9.50
C VAL A 165 -18.53 27.17 8.67
N THR A 166 -17.86 26.16 8.11
CA THR A 166 -18.50 25.13 7.27
C THR A 166 -19.42 24.22 8.10
N ALA A 167 -18.97 23.76 9.27
CA ALA A 167 -19.73 22.84 10.12
C ALA A 167 -20.75 23.54 11.04
N GLY A 168 -20.59 24.85 11.27
CA GLY A 168 -21.37 25.65 12.23
C GLY A 168 -20.91 25.45 13.69
N LYS A 169 -20.83 24.20 14.14
CA LYS A 169 -20.18 23.79 15.39
C LYS A 169 -19.32 22.57 15.10
N PHE A 170 -18.19 22.45 15.80
CA PHE A 170 -17.37 21.26 15.66
C PHE A 170 -18.08 20.02 16.21
N SER A 171 -17.94 18.90 15.50
CA SER A 171 -18.22 17.56 16.03
C SER A 171 -17.42 17.30 17.30
N LYS A 172 -17.87 16.36 18.14
CA LYS A 172 -17.19 16.07 19.43
C LYS A 172 -15.73 15.67 19.24
N LEU A 173 -15.47 14.87 18.21
CA LEU A 173 -14.13 14.43 17.86
C LEU A 173 -13.27 15.60 17.36
N TYR A 174 -13.79 16.41 16.43
CA TYR A 174 -13.04 17.54 15.89
C TYR A 174 -12.82 18.64 16.94
N GLU A 175 -13.79 18.88 17.83
CA GLU A 175 -13.62 19.77 18.98
C GLU A 175 -12.48 19.27 19.89
N SER A 176 -12.40 17.96 20.14
CA SER A 176 -11.33 17.37 20.94
C SER A 176 -9.96 17.68 20.34
N PHE A 177 -9.82 17.51 19.02
CA PHE A 177 -8.62 17.88 18.26
C PHE A 177 -8.30 19.37 18.35
N ALA A 178 -9.25 20.25 18.00
CA ALA A 178 -9.04 21.70 18.02
C ALA A 178 -8.63 22.19 19.42
N ARG A 179 -9.22 21.63 20.48
CA ARG A 179 -8.91 22.00 21.86
C ARG A 179 -7.58 21.45 22.36
N LEU A 180 -7.18 20.25 21.94
CA LEU A 180 -5.83 19.74 22.19
C LEU A 180 -4.79 20.60 21.46
N SER A 181 -5.02 20.96 20.19
CA SER A 181 -4.13 21.87 19.45
C SER A 181 -4.05 23.26 20.10
N LEU A 182 -5.16 23.82 20.61
CA LEU A 182 -5.14 25.04 21.42
C LEU A 182 -4.40 24.84 22.75
N TYR A 183 -4.51 23.66 23.37
CA TYR A 183 -3.82 23.37 24.62
C TYR A 183 -2.30 23.35 24.42
N PHE A 184 -1.82 22.61 23.42
CA PHE A 184 -0.40 22.42 23.16
C PHE A 184 0.24 23.68 22.54
N ASN A 185 -0.45 24.27 21.57
CA ASN A 185 0.16 25.26 20.68
C ASN A 185 -0.52 26.64 20.76
N GLY A 186 -1.78 26.72 21.17
CA GLY A 186 -2.57 27.96 21.08
C GLY A 186 -2.24 29.01 22.14
N ASP A 187 -2.62 30.25 21.85
CA ASP A 187 -2.69 31.35 22.81
C ASP A 187 -4.15 31.81 23.05
N GLN A 188 -4.31 32.91 23.80
CA GLN A 188 -5.64 33.44 24.13
C GLN A 188 -6.37 34.02 22.91
N ASN A 189 -5.64 34.56 21.93
CA ASN A 189 -6.25 35.08 20.71
C ASN A 189 -6.72 33.93 19.82
N ASP A 190 -5.92 32.86 19.71
CA ASP A 190 -6.29 31.63 18.98
C ASP A 190 -7.56 31.01 19.59
N LYS A 191 -7.62 30.94 20.93
CA LYS A 191 -8.82 30.45 21.64
C LYS A 191 -10.03 31.32 21.35
N LYS A 192 -9.90 32.66 21.46
CA LYS A 192 -11.01 33.60 21.23
C LYS A 192 -11.56 33.48 19.81
N LEU A 193 -10.69 33.30 18.81
CA LEU A 193 -11.09 33.11 17.41
C LEU A 193 -12.02 31.91 17.22
N LEU A 194 -11.73 30.81 17.93
CA LEU A 194 -12.45 29.54 17.78
C LEU A 194 -13.60 29.35 18.77
N GLU A 195 -13.70 30.18 19.81
CA GLU A 195 -14.63 29.99 20.94
C GLU A 195 -16.09 29.81 20.51
N GLN A 196 -16.52 30.52 19.47
CA GLN A 196 -17.88 30.42 18.93
C GLN A 196 -18.20 29.07 18.27
N TYR A 197 -17.20 28.29 17.88
CA TYR A 197 -17.38 26.96 17.24
C TYR A 197 -17.27 25.81 18.24
N LEU A 198 -16.74 26.08 19.44
CA LEU A 198 -16.63 25.11 20.53
C LEU A 198 -17.99 24.94 21.23
N SER A 199 -18.38 23.70 21.50
CA SER A 199 -19.57 23.36 22.29
C SER A 199 -19.28 23.28 23.78
N TYR A 200 -18.03 22.96 24.15
CA TYR A 200 -17.61 22.67 25.52
C TYR A 200 -18.41 21.53 26.17
N ASP A 201 -18.82 20.54 25.37
CA ASP A 201 -19.52 19.36 25.85
C ASP A 201 -18.79 18.71 27.05
N PRO A 202 -19.49 18.38 28.16
CA PRO A 202 -18.89 17.74 29.34
C PRO A 202 -18.15 16.43 29.06
N GLU A 203 -18.59 15.65 28.07
CA GLU A 203 -17.92 14.40 27.67
C GLU A 203 -16.59 14.69 27.01
N VAL A 204 -16.53 15.70 26.13
CA VAL A 204 -15.29 16.17 25.49
C VAL A 204 -14.33 16.71 26.55
N ASN A 205 -14.83 17.49 27.52
CA ASN A 205 -14.02 17.97 28.65
C ASN A 205 -13.41 16.82 29.45
N THR A 206 -14.20 15.78 29.70
CA THR A 206 -13.78 14.59 30.45
C THR A 206 -12.73 13.80 29.69
N ALA A 207 -12.94 13.54 28.40
CA ALA A 207 -11.99 12.83 27.55
C ALA A 207 -10.64 13.56 27.44
N ILE A 208 -10.65 14.89 27.23
CA ILE A 208 -9.42 15.70 27.20
C ILE A 208 -8.69 15.65 28.54
N ARG A 209 -9.41 15.78 29.67
CA ARG A 209 -8.78 15.71 30.99
C ARG A 209 -8.15 14.34 31.22
N ASN A 210 -8.88 13.26 30.96
CA ASN A 210 -8.39 11.89 31.11
C ASN A 210 -7.16 11.66 30.23
N PHE A 211 -7.19 12.08 28.97
CA PHE A 211 -6.05 12.00 28.06
C PHE A 211 -4.81 12.70 28.65
N LEU A 212 -4.95 13.95 29.09
CA LEU A 212 -3.85 14.73 29.68
C LEU A 212 -3.34 14.15 31.01
N GLU A 213 -4.20 13.54 31.81
CA GLU A 213 -3.84 12.90 33.09
C GLU A 213 -3.13 11.56 32.87
N ARG A 214 -3.65 10.70 32.00
CA ARG A 214 -3.11 9.37 31.72
C ARG A 214 -1.81 9.41 30.91
N THR A 215 -1.62 10.45 30.10
CA THR A 215 -0.33 10.76 29.45
C THR A 215 0.64 11.51 30.37
N GLU A 216 0.22 11.86 31.60
CA GLU A 216 1.00 12.62 32.59
C GLU A 216 1.35 14.06 32.18
N ILE A 217 0.91 14.51 31.01
CA ILE A 217 1.08 15.88 30.49
C ILE A 217 0.51 16.92 31.47
N SER A 218 -0.59 16.60 32.16
CA SER A 218 -1.21 17.50 33.15
C SER A 218 -0.32 17.80 34.36
N GLN A 219 0.70 16.96 34.61
CA GLN A 219 1.68 17.14 35.69
C GLN A 219 2.89 17.97 35.26
N MET A 220 3.09 18.21 33.95
CA MET A 220 4.19 19.00 33.40
C MET A 220 3.91 20.49 33.60
N LYS A 221 4.13 20.95 34.84
CA LYS A 221 3.92 22.33 35.28
C LYS A 221 5.24 22.95 35.74
N THR A 222 5.38 24.25 35.55
CA THR A 222 6.45 25.06 36.10
C THR A 222 5.86 26.17 36.97
N VAL A 223 6.63 26.66 37.94
CA VAL A 223 6.20 27.75 38.82
C VAL A 223 6.68 29.06 38.22
N VAL A 224 5.76 29.99 38.01
CA VAL A 224 6.07 31.37 37.64
C VAL A 224 5.63 32.30 38.76
N HIS A 225 6.44 33.32 39.04
CA HIS A 225 6.11 34.35 40.02
C HIS A 225 5.42 35.52 39.32
N GLN A 226 4.17 35.79 39.69
CA GLN A 226 3.45 36.99 39.27
C GLN A 226 3.30 37.92 40.48
N GLY A 227 4.29 38.82 40.65
CA GLY A 227 4.46 39.57 41.89
C GLY A 227 4.88 38.65 43.03
N SER A 228 4.13 38.63 44.13
CA SER A 228 4.38 37.76 45.30
C SER A 228 3.67 36.40 45.23
N LYS A 229 2.86 36.13 44.20
CA LYS A 229 2.10 34.89 44.07
C LYS A 229 2.85 33.89 43.18
N GLU A 230 3.03 32.69 43.70
CA GLU A 230 3.45 31.52 42.91
C GLU A 230 2.25 30.95 42.16
N ILE A 231 2.36 30.87 40.83
CA ILE A 231 1.33 30.30 39.97
C ILE A 231 1.95 29.12 39.23
N LYS A 232 1.33 27.94 39.36
CA LYS A 232 1.69 26.77 38.56
C LYS A 232 1.10 26.92 37.17
N VAL A 233 1.95 27.12 36.18
CA VAL A 233 1.60 27.19 34.76
C VAL A 233 2.11 25.97 34.02
N ARG A 234 1.61 25.73 32.82
CA ARG A 234 2.04 24.60 31.98
C ARG A 234 3.50 24.78 31.56
N ASN A 235 4.30 23.73 31.68
CA ASN A 235 5.67 23.70 31.19
C ASN A 235 5.68 23.31 29.71
N ARG A 236 5.46 24.29 28.82
CA ARG A 236 5.39 24.05 27.37
C ARG A 236 6.62 23.34 26.79
N PRO A 237 7.87 23.73 27.15
CA PRO A 237 9.06 23.00 26.70
C PRO A 237 9.03 21.51 27.05
N ALA A 238 8.73 21.15 28.31
CA ALA A 238 8.67 19.75 28.73
C ALA A 238 7.56 18.96 28.01
N ILE A 239 6.40 19.58 27.80
CA ILE A 239 5.29 18.94 27.06
C ILE A 239 5.70 18.69 25.60
N ARG A 240 6.39 19.64 24.96
CA ARG A 240 6.91 19.47 23.59
C ARG A 240 7.93 18.35 23.52
N GLU A 241 8.90 18.33 24.42
CA GLU A 241 9.91 17.26 24.49
C GLU A 241 9.26 15.89 24.67
N TYR A 242 8.25 15.78 25.53
CA TYR A 242 7.49 14.55 25.71
C TYR A 242 6.76 14.11 24.44
N LEU A 243 6.06 15.03 23.77
CA LEU A 243 5.33 14.74 22.53
C LEU A 243 6.27 14.42 21.36
N MET A 244 7.49 14.94 21.35
CA MET A 244 8.48 14.71 20.29
C MET A 244 9.30 13.43 20.46
N ASP A 245 9.27 12.81 21.65
CA ASP A 245 9.97 11.56 21.89
C ASP A 245 9.12 10.38 21.37
N GLU A 246 9.59 9.78 20.27
CA GLU A 246 8.96 8.63 19.60
C GLU A 246 8.66 7.45 20.55
N LYS A 247 9.42 7.31 21.65
CA LYS A 247 9.17 6.28 22.66
C LYS A 247 7.82 6.44 23.34
N ASN A 248 7.26 7.64 23.36
CA ASN A 248 5.97 7.92 23.96
C ASN A 248 4.79 7.73 22.99
N TRP A 249 5.03 7.74 21.67
CA TRP A 249 3.96 7.77 20.66
C TRP A 249 3.00 6.60 20.76
N GLU A 250 3.51 5.39 21.00
CA GLU A 250 2.68 4.20 21.18
C GLU A 250 1.69 4.36 22.37
N LYS A 251 2.19 4.74 23.55
CA LYS A 251 1.36 5.02 24.74
C LYS A 251 0.35 6.13 24.47
N ILE A 252 0.78 7.21 23.80
CA ILE A 252 -0.09 8.34 23.49
C ILE A 252 -1.21 7.90 22.54
N SER A 253 -0.89 7.14 21.49
CA SER A 253 -1.84 6.61 20.52
C SER A 253 -2.88 5.70 21.16
N THR A 254 -2.47 4.79 22.05
CA THR A 254 -3.38 3.94 22.82
C THR A 254 -4.35 4.78 23.66
N ILE A 255 -3.85 5.72 24.46
CA ILE A 255 -4.69 6.54 25.33
C ILE A 255 -5.61 7.46 24.51
N PHE A 256 -5.11 8.03 23.42
CA PHE A 256 -5.91 8.85 22.51
C PHE A 256 -7.08 8.04 21.93
N ALA A 257 -6.82 6.82 21.45
CA ALA A 257 -7.84 5.92 20.96
C ALA A 257 -8.90 5.59 22.03
N GLU A 258 -8.49 5.23 23.25
CA GLU A 258 -9.42 4.88 24.32
C GLU A 258 -10.35 6.05 24.72
N GLU A 259 -9.82 7.28 24.73
CA GLU A 259 -10.60 8.44 25.19
C GLU A 259 -11.49 9.03 24.10
N PHE A 260 -11.04 9.05 22.84
CA PHE A 260 -11.68 9.82 21.77
C PHE A 260 -12.42 8.96 20.72
N PHE A 261 -12.15 7.65 20.61
CA PHE A 261 -12.80 6.81 19.59
C PHE A 261 -14.33 6.79 19.71
N LYS A 262 -14.87 6.90 20.94
CA LYS A 262 -16.31 6.98 21.19
C LYS A 262 -17.01 8.19 20.54
N PHE A 263 -16.24 9.17 20.06
CA PHE A 263 -16.74 10.35 19.34
C PHE A 263 -16.60 10.22 17.82
N MET A 264 -16.07 9.10 17.31
CA MET A 264 -15.90 8.87 15.88
C MET A 264 -17.26 8.79 15.19
N GLU A 265 -17.45 9.64 14.19
CA GLU A 265 -18.62 9.64 13.31
C GLU A 265 -18.30 8.85 12.04
N GLU A 266 -19.32 8.32 11.35
CA GLU A 266 -19.09 7.55 10.12
C GLU A 266 -18.41 8.40 9.02
N GLN A 267 -18.77 9.68 8.93
CA GLN A 267 -18.19 10.64 8.00
C GLN A 267 -18.00 12.01 8.69
N PRO A 268 -16.77 12.39 9.05
CA PRO A 268 -16.51 13.71 9.61
C PRO A 268 -16.81 14.78 8.55
N LYS A 269 -17.52 15.84 8.96
CA LYS A 269 -17.81 16.99 8.11
C LYS A 269 -16.62 17.92 7.97
N GLU A 270 -15.81 17.99 9.02
CA GLU A 270 -14.60 18.79 9.09
C GLU A 270 -13.41 18.08 8.46
N ARG A 271 -12.49 18.88 7.92
CA ARG A 271 -11.22 18.39 7.34
C ARG A 271 -10.07 18.67 8.28
N LEU A 272 -9.08 17.80 8.28
CA LEU A 272 -7.83 18.04 8.99
C LEU A 272 -6.93 18.99 8.21
N PHE A 273 -6.06 19.69 8.93
CA PHE A 273 -5.02 20.49 8.31
C PHE A 273 -4.13 19.55 7.49
N GLY A 274 -3.77 19.93 6.26
CA GLY A 274 -2.99 19.02 5.41
C GLY A 274 -3.77 17.86 4.77
N SER A 275 -5.12 17.90 4.75
CA SER A 275 -5.92 16.91 4.02
C SER A 275 -6.54 17.49 2.75
N SER A 276 -5.95 17.20 1.58
CA SER A 276 -6.50 17.55 0.27
C SER A 276 -7.62 16.59 -0.16
N GLY A 277 -8.74 16.57 0.56
CA GLY A 277 -9.86 15.68 0.24
C GLY A 277 -10.71 16.20 -0.93
N ASN A 278 -10.76 15.43 -2.02
CA ASN A 278 -11.86 15.46 -3.01
C ASN A 278 -13.10 14.76 -2.41
N GLN A 279 -13.62 15.26 -1.28
CA GLN A 279 -14.97 14.92 -0.82
C GLN A 279 -16.02 15.64 -1.70
N GLN A 280 -15.92 15.51 -3.03
CA GLN A 280 -17.11 15.71 -3.84
C GLN A 280 -18.05 14.57 -3.45
N GLN A 281 -19.14 14.95 -2.77
CA GLN A 281 -20.28 14.12 -2.47
C GLN A 281 -20.49 13.12 -3.61
N GLN A 282 -20.18 11.85 -3.36
CA GLN A 282 -20.82 10.76 -4.08
C GLN A 282 -22.29 10.78 -3.63
N ASP A 283 -23.05 11.75 -4.14
CA ASP A 283 -24.51 11.67 -4.18
C ASP A 283 -24.84 10.59 -5.20
N SER A 284 -24.70 9.33 -4.78
CA SER A 284 -25.15 8.15 -5.51
C SER A 284 -26.67 8.13 -5.54
N SER A 285 -27.23 8.97 -6.40
CA SER A 285 -28.56 8.81 -7.00
C SER A 285 -28.47 7.82 -8.16
N SER A 286 -28.18 6.56 -7.86
CA SER A 286 -28.43 5.46 -8.79
C SER A 286 -29.57 4.63 -8.21
N GLY A 287 -30.79 4.95 -8.66
CA GLY A 287 -31.99 4.20 -8.33
C GLY A 287 -31.90 2.77 -8.84
N SER A 288 -31.74 1.82 -7.93
CA SER A 288 -32.06 0.41 -8.14
C SER A 288 -33.52 0.21 -7.75
N GLN A 289 -34.32 -0.14 -8.77
CA GLN A 289 -35.73 -0.44 -8.67
C GLN A 289 -36.00 -1.61 -7.71
N ASP A 290 -37.11 -1.46 -6.99
CA ASP A 290 -37.87 -2.48 -6.29
C ASP A 290 -37.96 -3.80 -7.07
N THR A 291 -37.55 -4.89 -6.41
CA THR A 291 -38.24 -6.18 -6.51
C THR A 291 -38.43 -6.74 -5.11
N SER A 292 -39.60 -6.44 -4.56
CA SER A 292 -40.16 -7.08 -3.36
C SER A 292 -40.71 -8.48 -3.64
N GLN A 293 -40.75 -9.28 -2.56
CA GLN A 293 -41.52 -10.52 -2.33
C GLN A 293 -40.72 -11.83 -2.62
N GLN A 294 -40.46 -12.74 -1.68
CA GLN A 294 -41.41 -13.36 -0.74
C GLN A 294 -40.71 -13.98 0.49
N GLN A 295 -41.34 -13.84 1.66
CA GLN A 295 -41.05 -14.56 2.88
C GLN A 295 -41.54 -16.01 2.80
N GLY A 296 -40.74 -16.94 3.29
CA GLY A 296 -41.14 -18.31 3.59
C GLY A 296 -40.20 -18.92 4.63
N GLY A 297 -40.51 -18.71 5.91
CA GLY A 297 -39.79 -19.34 7.01
C GLY A 297 -40.03 -20.84 7.04
N SER A 298 -38.96 -21.62 6.93
CA SER A 298 -38.95 -23.04 7.28
C SER A 298 -37.67 -23.38 8.02
N SER A 299 -37.84 -23.82 9.26
CA SER A 299 -36.83 -24.41 10.13
C SER A 299 -36.40 -25.76 9.58
N GLY A 300 -35.15 -25.88 9.12
CA GLY A 300 -34.55 -27.13 8.66
C GLY A 300 -33.10 -27.26 9.13
N ASN A 301 -32.78 -28.43 9.70
CA ASN A 301 -31.47 -28.86 10.16
C ASN A 301 -30.35 -28.69 9.10
N PRO A 302 -29.08 -28.58 9.52
CA PRO A 302 -27.95 -28.46 8.60
C PRO A 302 -27.73 -29.80 7.88
N SER A 303 -28.10 -29.87 6.60
CA SER A 303 -27.64 -30.94 5.71
C SER A 303 -26.40 -30.48 4.96
N GLU A 304 -25.34 -31.27 5.08
CA GLU A 304 -24.14 -31.25 4.26
C GLU A 304 -24.51 -31.36 2.78
N ASN A 305 -24.43 -30.24 2.05
CA ASN A 305 -24.23 -30.16 0.61
C ASN A 305 -23.98 -28.68 0.29
N SER A 306 -22.73 -28.25 0.40
CA SER A 306 -22.30 -26.94 -0.06
C SER A 306 -22.11 -26.99 -1.57
N ASP A 307 -23.04 -26.38 -2.32
CA ASP A 307 -22.90 -26.20 -3.76
C ASP A 307 -21.62 -25.42 -4.09
N PRO A 308 -20.80 -25.86 -5.05
CA PRO A 308 -19.52 -25.23 -5.41
C PRO A 308 -19.66 -23.82 -6.01
N GLU A 309 -20.84 -23.41 -6.47
CA GLU A 309 -21.09 -22.02 -6.88
C GLU A 309 -20.98 -21.03 -5.70
N ASN A 310 -21.29 -21.48 -4.48
CA ASN A 310 -21.23 -20.65 -3.28
C ASN A 310 -19.78 -20.32 -2.87
N ALA A 311 -18.81 -21.22 -3.12
CA ALA A 311 -17.40 -20.97 -2.80
C ALA A 311 -16.76 -19.88 -3.69
N SER A 312 -17.11 -19.86 -4.99
CA SER A 312 -16.64 -18.82 -5.91
C SER A 312 -17.27 -17.46 -5.62
N GLU A 313 -18.53 -17.44 -5.18
CA GLU A 313 -19.24 -16.22 -4.78
C GLU A 313 -18.66 -15.65 -3.48
N GLN A 314 -18.40 -16.50 -2.48
CA GLN A 314 -17.72 -16.13 -1.23
C GLN A 314 -16.31 -15.57 -1.49
N LEU A 315 -15.54 -16.19 -2.38
CA LEU A 315 -14.22 -15.67 -2.76
C LEU A 315 -14.31 -14.30 -3.43
N SER A 316 -15.28 -14.12 -4.32
CA SER A 316 -15.52 -12.85 -5.02
C SER A 316 -15.95 -11.74 -4.06
N GLU A 317 -16.80 -12.06 -3.07
CA GLU A 317 -17.20 -11.13 -2.01
C GLU A 317 -16.02 -10.76 -1.11
N LEU A 318 -15.18 -11.74 -0.74
CA LEU A 318 -13.95 -11.49 0.02
C LEU A 318 -12.99 -10.57 -0.75
N ILE A 319 -12.79 -10.81 -2.06
CA ILE A 319 -11.97 -9.96 -2.92
C ILE A 319 -12.55 -8.55 -3.03
N ALA A 320 -13.87 -8.42 -3.22
CA ALA A 320 -14.52 -7.12 -3.31
C ALA A 320 -14.38 -6.34 -2.00
N LYS A 321 -14.54 -7.01 -0.85
CA LYS A 321 -14.31 -6.41 0.47
C LYS A 321 -12.84 -5.98 0.65
N GLU A 322 -11.90 -6.78 0.15
CA GLU A 322 -10.47 -6.49 0.19
C GLU A 322 -10.10 -5.25 -0.63
N LEU A 323 -10.60 -5.18 -1.88
CA LEU A 323 -10.37 -4.05 -2.78
C LEU A 323 -11.05 -2.77 -2.29
N ALA A 324 -12.21 -2.89 -1.64
CA ALA A 324 -12.93 -1.75 -1.07
C ALA A 324 -12.26 -1.18 0.19
N ASN A 325 -11.43 -1.97 0.89
CA ASN A 325 -10.80 -1.58 2.15
C ASN A 325 -9.33 -1.20 1.97
N GLN A 326 -9.06 -0.25 1.07
CA GLN A 326 -7.74 0.36 0.89
C GLN A 326 -7.70 1.74 1.56
N PHE A 327 -6.50 2.19 1.94
CA PHE A 327 -6.30 3.57 2.36
C PHE A 327 -6.68 4.53 1.21
N SER A 328 -6.97 5.78 1.53
CA SER A 328 -7.22 6.77 0.49
C SER A 328 -5.91 7.10 -0.23
N ASN A 329 -5.98 7.27 -1.54
CA ASN A 329 -4.85 7.75 -2.34
C ASN A 329 -4.59 9.26 -2.18
N ASP A 330 -5.44 9.96 -1.43
CA ASP A 330 -5.41 11.40 -1.25
C ASP A 330 -4.34 11.86 -0.24
N ASN A 331 -3.85 10.96 0.64
CA ASN A 331 -2.73 11.26 1.53
C ASN A 331 -1.46 10.48 1.13
N GLY A 332 -0.30 11.14 1.23
CA GLY A 332 0.98 10.57 0.82
C GLY A 332 1.34 9.29 1.53
N PHE A 333 1.14 9.29 2.85
CA PHE A 333 1.40 8.12 3.68
C PHE A 333 0.46 6.96 3.36
N GLY A 334 -0.83 7.18 3.09
CA GLY A 334 -1.75 6.11 2.70
C GLY A 334 -1.41 5.52 1.34
N ARG A 335 -1.00 6.35 0.39
CA ARG A 335 -0.49 5.89 -0.91
C ARG A 335 0.81 5.08 -0.76
N GLU A 336 1.75 5.54 0.07
CA GLU A 336 2.98 4.79 0.32
C GLU A 336 2.71 3.50 1.10
N LEU A 337 1.76 3.49 2.04
CA LEU A 337 1.31 2.29 2.75
C LEU A 337 0.70 1.23 1.81
N GLN A 338 0.22 1.62 0.63
CA GLN A 338 -0.25 0.66 -0.38
C GLN A 338 0.86 0.09 -1.26
N GLN A 339 2.06 0.65 -1.22
CA GLN A 339 3.15 0.13 -2.01
C GLN A 339 3.62 -1.22 -1.46
N GLN A 340 3.78 -2.19 -2.35
CA GLN A 340 4.23 -3.53 -1.99
C GLN A 340 5.57 -3.50 -1.23
N ASP A 341 6.54 -2.70 -1.65
CA ASP A 341 7.84 -2.58 -0.96
C ASP A 341 7.71 -2.05 0.47
N THR A 342 6.78 -1.12 0.69
CA THR A 342 6.49 -0.57 2.02
C THR A 342 5.80 -1.61 2.91
N LEU A 343 4.78 -2.29 2.38
CA LEU A 343 4.10 -3.37 3.08
C LEU A 343 5.08 -4.49 3.47
N ARG A 344 5.95 -4.87 2.54
CA ARG A 344 7.05 -5.81 2.75
C ARG A 344 7.98 -5.34 3.89
N LYS A 345 8.37 -4.07 3.92
CA LYS A 345 9.19 -3.50 5.03
C LYS A 345 8.48 -3.55 6.39
N ILE A 346 7.18 -3.24 6.43
CA ILE A 346 6.37 -3.29 7.66
C ILE A 346 6.24 -4.73 8.18
N ILE A 347 6.15 -5.70 7.27
CA ILE A 347 6.06 -7.13 7.63
C ILE A 347 7.43 -7.69 8.01
N ARG A 348 8.51 -7.23 7.38
CA ARG A 348 9.91 -7.64 7.63
C ARG A 348 10.34 -7.21 9.04
N GLY A 349 10.07 -8.05 10.02
CA GLY A 349 10.32 -7.80 11.45
C GLY A 349 9.24 -8.37 12.37
N ARG A 350 8.11 -8.78 11.81
CA ARG A 350 7.01 -9.44 12.52
C ARG A 350 7.17 -10.96 12.49
N LYS A 351 6.57 -11.65 13.46
CA LYS A 351 6.48 -13.11 13.47
C LYS A 351 5.51 -13.60 12.40
N ALA A 352 5.67 -14.85 11.99
CA ALA A 352 4.72 -15.50 11.10
C ALA A 352 3.31 -15.48 11.74
N GLY A 353 2.31 -15.03 10.98
CA GLY A 353 0.93 -14.94 11.45
C GLY A 353 0.62 -13.76 12.37
N SER A 354 1.57 -12.88 12.69
CA SER A 354 1.36 -11.66 13.48
C SER A 354 1.42 -10.41 12.59
N GLY A 355 0.54 -10.31 11.60
CA GLY A 355 0.41 -9.13 10.75
C GLY A 355 -0.05 -7.88 11.51
N PRO A 356 0.11 -6.68 10.92
CA PRO A 356 -0.51 -5.46 11.44
C PRO A 356 -2.02 -5.67 11.61
N GLY A 357 -2.59 -5.21 12.72
CA GLY A 357 -4.00 -5.51 13.01
C GLY A 357 -4.97 -4.89 11.99
N TRP A 358 -4.62 -3.72 11.47
CA TRP A 358 -5.39 -3.00 10.45
C TRP A 358 -5.29 -3.61 9.05
N MET A 359 -4.38 -4.56 8.85
CA MET A 359 -4.23 -5.31 7.62
C MET A 359 -5.20 -6.50 7.64
N THR A 360 -5.84 -6.80 6.52
CA THR A 360 -6.66 -8.01 6.46
C THR A 360 -5.75 -9.25 6.54
N ASN A 361 -6.33 -10.40 6.88
CA ASN A 361 -5.54 -11.64 6.93
C ASN A 361 -4.93 -11.99 5.57
N PHE A 362 -5.66 -11.76 4.49
CA PHE A 362 -5.20 -12.08 3.14
C PHE A 362 -4.14 -11.09 2.65
N GLU A 363 -4.35 -9.79 2.87
CA GLU A 363 -3.34 -8.76 2.56
C GLU A 363 -2.02 -9.06 3.28
N HIS A 364 -2.08 -9.44 4.56
CA HIS A 364 -0.89 -9.85 5.30
C HIS A 364 -0.22 -11.07 4.70
N LEU A 365 -0.97 -12.14 4.45
CA LEU A 365 -0.41 -13.40 3.95
C LEU A 365 0.16 -13.26 2.53
N VAL A 366 -0.50 -12.53 1.64
CA VAL A 366 0.01 -12.26 0.28
C VAL A 366 1.34 -11.52 0.37
N ASN A 367 1.40 -10.42 1.11
CA ASN A 367 2.64 -9.64 1.24
C ASN A 367 3.73 -10.43 1.99
N TYR A 368 3.36 -11.29 2.95
CA TYR A 368 4.29 -12.18 3.65
C TYR A 368 4.92 -13.21 2.71
N TYR A 369 4.12 -13.89 1.88
CA TYR A 369 4.66 -14.89 0.94
C TYR A 369 5.40 -14.26 -0.24
N GLU A 370 4.98 -13.09 -0.70
CA GLU A 370 5.75 -12.30 -1.67
C GLU A 370 7.10 -11.85 -1.10
N LEU A 371 7.14 -11.42 0.16
CA LEU A 371 8.39 -11.11 0.84
C LEU A 371 9.32 -12.34 0.90
N LEU A 372 8.79 -13.49 1.34
CA LEU A 372 9.56 -14.73 1.40
C LEU A 372 10.05 -15.19 0.03
N ALA A 373 9.21 -15.09 -1.01
CA ALA A 373 9.59 -15.41 -2.37
C ALA A 373 10.70 -14.50 -2.88
N SER A 374 10.55 -13.19 -2.72
CA SER A 374 11.55 -12.18 -3.11
C SER A 374 12.89 -12.39 -2.41
N ASP A 375 12.88 -12.71 -1.11
CA ASP A 375 14.11 -13.01 -0.34
C ASP A 375 14.84 -14.26 -0.87
N LYS A 376 14.13 -15.21 -1.50
CA LYS A 376 14.73 -16.39 -2.15
C LYS A 376 15.14 -16.14 -3.60
N LEU A 377 14.41 -15.29 -4.32
CA LEU A 377 14.71 -14.93 -5.71
C LEU A 377 15.89 -13.96 -5.82
N PHE A 378 16.25 -13.22 -4.76
CA PHE A 378 17.37 -12.27 -4.78
C PHE A 378 18.74 -12.92 -5.10
N GLU A 379 18.82 -14.25 -5.05
CA GLU A 379 19.99 -15.04 -5.47
C GLU A 379 20.07 -15.25 -7.00
N LEU A 380 19.05 -14.85 -7.77
CA LEU A 380 18.98 -15.03 -9.22
C LEU A 380 19.48 -13.81 -10.00
N THR A 381 20.24 -14.07 -11.07
CA THR A 381 20.68 -13.05 -12.01
C THR A 381 19.49 -12.37 -12.71
N VAL A 382 19.59 -11.03 -12.86
CA VAL A 382 18.69 -10.21 -13.68
C VAL A 382 18.55 -10.86 -15.07
N PRO A 383 17.33 -10.93 -15.64
CA PRO A 383 17.15 -11.48 -16.98
C PRO A 383 18.14 -10.84 -17.96
N PRO A 384 18.73 -11.60 -18.90
CA PRO A 384 19.68 -11.04 -19.85
C PRO A 384 19.03 -9.89 -20.62
N GLN A 385 19.54 -8.68 -20.41
CA GLN A 385 19.12 -7.49 -21.15
C GLN A 385 20.07 -7.32 -22.34
N GLU A 386 19.54 -7.39 -23.57
CA GLU A 386 20.30 -7.02 -24.75
C GLU A 386 20.32 -5.49 -24.85
N GLY A 387 21.51 -4.91 -24.99
CA GLY A 387 21.63 -3.51 -25.42
C GLY A 387 21.19 -3.40 -26.86
N ARG A 388 20.09 -2.70 -27.11
CA ARG A 388 19.65 -2.34 -28.46
C ARG A 388 19.88 -0.86 -28.68
N SER A 389 20.57 -0.54 -29.77
CA SER A 389 20.76 0.83 -30.22
C SER A 389 19.55 1.24 -31.04
N TYR A 390 18.84 2.28 -30.61
CA TYR A 390 17.74 2.87 -31.38
C TYR A 390 18.16 4.22 -31.94
N PRO A 391 17.98 4.48 -33.24
CA PRO A 391 18.25 5.79 -33.80
C PRO A 391 17.21 6.78 -33.30
N LEU A 392 17.64 7.80 -32.56
CA LEU A 392 16.76 8.82 -31.98
C LEU A 392 16.49 9.94 -32.99
N VAL A 393 17.54 10.38 -33.71
CA VAL A 393 17.48 11.48 -34.67
C VAL A 393 18.49 11.24 -35.79
N ASP A 394 18.00 11.29 -37.03
CA ASP A 394 18.83 11.37 -38.24
C ASP A 394 19.16 12.85 -38.52
N LEU A 395 20.43 13.26 -38.43
CA LEU A 395 20.85 14.63 -38.75
C LEU A 395 21.53 14.67 -40.12
N GLY A 396 20.86 15.33 -41.07
CA GLY A 396 21.34 15.51 -42.44
C GLY A 396 21.24 14.24 -43.29
N GLN A 397 21.48 14.39 -44.58
CA GLN A 397 21.43 13.30 -45.55
C GLN A 397 22.74 13.26 -46.36
N ARG A 398 23.13 12.06 -46.77
CA ARG A 398 24.17 11.84 -47.78
C ARG A 398 23.82 10.62 -48.62
N THR A 399 24.34 10.56 -49.85
CA THR A 399 24.21 9.40 -50.71
C THR A 399 24.86 8.18 -50.05
N PHE A 400 24.22 7.02 -50.21
CA PHE A 400 24.69 5.70 -49.75
C PHE A 400 25.98 5.34 -50.50
N ASP A 401 27.02 5.01 -49.75
CA ASP A 401 28.29 4.54 -50.26
C ASP A 401 28.35 3.01 -50.10
N PHE A 402 28.50 2.29 -51.21
CA PHE A 402 28.47 0.82 -51.21
C PHE A 402 29.67 0.18 -50.51
N GLU A 403 30.78 0.91 -50.34
CA GLU A 403 31.97 0.41 -49.66
C GLU A 403 31.90 0.66 -48.14
N ASP A 404 31.32 1.80 -47.74
CA ASP A 404 31.34 2.27 -46.35
C ASP A 404 30.02 2.07 -45.58
N ASP A 405 28.88 1.94 -46.26
CA ASP A 405 27.55 1.82 -45.63
C ASP A 405 27.01 0.39 -45.65
N ALA A 406 26.36 -0.01 -44.55
CA ALA A 406 25.63 -1.27 -44.53
C ALA A 406 24.20 -1.07 -45.07
N PRO A 407 23.59 -2.06 -45.75
CA PRO A 407 22.22 -1.94 -46.27
C PRO A 407 21.16 -1.53 -45.22
N ARG A 408 21.39 -1.82 -43.94
CA ARG A 408 20.52 -1.41 -42.82
C ARG A 408 20.52 0.10 -42.54
N ASP A 409 21.49 0.82 -43.08
CA ASP A 409 21.66 2.26 -42.88
C ASP A 409 20.85 3.10 -43.89
N ILE A 410 20.28 2.45 -44.93
CA ILE A 410 19.42 3.08 -45.93
C ILE A 410 18.17 3.64 -45.25
N ARG A 411 17.92 4.93 -45.44
CA ARG A 411 16.74 5.64 -44.90
C ARG A 411 15.71 5.97 -45.95
N GLY A 412 16.10 5.96 -47.22
CA GLY A 412 15.17 6.19 -48.30
C GLY A 412 15.86 6.27 -49.65
N ILE A 413 15.06 6.70 -50.62
CA ILE A 413 15.45 6.82 -52.02
C ILE A 413 15.22 8.26 -52.44
N PHE A 414 16.24 8.88 -53.02
CA PHE A 414 16.16 10.19 -53.63
C PHE A 414 16.18 10.05 -55.15
N PHE A 415 15.29 10.80 -55.82
CA PHE A 415 15.24 10.84 -57.27
C PHE A 415 15.87 12.16 -57.72
N ASP A 416 17.09 12.10 -58.25
CA ASP A 416 17.71 13.28 -58.83
C ASP A 416 17.08 13.55 -60.21
N ARG A 417 16.36 14.66 -60.30
CA ARG A 417 15.64 15.04 -61.53
C ARG A 417 16.59 15.47 -62.65
N ASP A 418 17.77 15.99 -62.30
CA ASP A 418 18.70 16.54 -63.26
C ASP A 418 19.53 15.43 -63.91
N SER A 419 20.02 14.47 -63.12
CA SER A 419 20.73 13.29 -63.64
C SER A 419 19.80 12.14 -64.04
N LYS A 420 18.52 12.20 -63.69
CA LYS A 420 17.53 11.10 -63.83
C LYS A 420 17.98 9.79 -63.17
N SER A 421 18.82 9.88 -62.14
CA SER A 421 19.30 8.74 -61.38
C SER A 421 18.44 8.51 -60.13
N ILE A 422 18.50 7.27 -59.64
CA ILE A 422 17.95 6.88 -58.35
C ILE A 422 19.14 6.72 -57.41
N GLU A 423 19.16 7.49 -56.33
CA GLU A 423 20.19 7.41 -55.30
C GLU A 423 19.56 6.94 -53.98
N LEU A 424 20.22 6.00 -53.31
CA LEU A 424 19.87 5.64 -51.94
C LEU A 424 20.52 6.68 -51.02
N TYR A 425 19.85 7.11 -49.96
CA TYR A 425 20.46 8.00 -48.97
C TYR A 425 20.45 7.39 -47.57
N VAL A 426 21.46 7.79 -46.80
CA VAL A 426 21.65 7.48 -45.39
C VAL A 426 21.71 8.77 -44.57
N ALA A 427 21.53 8.65 -43.25
CA ALA A 427 21.74 9.77 -42.35
C ALA A 427 23.24 10.13 -42.30
N ARG A 428 23.56 11.44 -42.34
CA ARG A 428 24.97 11.87 -42.24
C ARG A 428 25.52 11.69 -40.83
N HIS A 429 24.69 11.95 -39.82
CA HIS A 429 24.99 11.68 -38.42
C HIS A 429 23.83 10.93 -37.79
N LEU A 430 24.15 9.79 -37.17
CA LEU A 430 23.21 8.94 -36.46
C LEU A 430 23.42 9.12 -34.96
N TYR A 431 22.43 9.68 -34.28
CA TYR A 431 22.42 9.70 -32.81
C TYR A 431 21.63 8.51 -32.31
N GLU A 432 22.31 7.53 -31.77
CA GLU A 432 21.69 6.34 -31.19
C GLU A 432 21.59 6.45 -29.67
N ILE A 433 20.47 5.98 -29.12
CA ILE A 433 20.35 5.69 -27.71
C ILE A 433 20.46 4.18 -27.48
N ASN A 434 21.38 3.79 -26.60
CA ASN A 434 21.47 2.41 -26.16
C ASN A 434 20.40 2.17 -25.09
N VAL A 435 19.31 1.53 -25.49
CA VAL A 435 18.26 1.11 -24.57
C VAL A 435 18.47 -0.36 -24.26
N ARG A 436 18.46 -0.71 -22.98
CA ARG A 436 18.38 -2.11 -22.56
C ARG A 436 16.95 -2.57 -22.75
N VAL A 437 16.72 -3.41 -23.74
CA VAL A 437 15.38 -3.91 -24.06
C VAL A 437 15.28 -5.36 -23.63
N LYS A 438 14.18 -5.70 -22.93
CA LYS A 438 13.85 -7.09 -22.66
C LYS A 438 13.56 -7.76 -24.00
N LYS A 439 14.28 -8.84 -24.31
CA LYS A 439 14.02 -9.61 -25.52
C LYS A 439 12.67 -10.32 -25.34
N GLU A 440 11.63 -9.82 -25.98
CA GLU A 440 10.37 -10.57 -26.11
C GLU A 440 10.66 -11.88 -26.84
N ARG A 441 10.34 -13.00 -26.20
CA ARG A 441 10.38 -14.33 -26.81
C ARG A 441 9.00 -14.62 -27.37
N SER A 442 8.93 -15.12 -28.60
CA SER A 442 7.68 -15.56 -29.23
C SER A 442 7.14 -16.88 -28.67
N ASP A 443 7.96 -17.62 -27.93
CA ASP A 443 7.72 -19.03 -27.59
C ASP A 443 7.58 -19.27 -26.07
N THR A 444 7.31 -18.24 -25.28
CA THR A 444 7.00 -18.40 -23.86
C THR A 444 5.55 -18.84 -23.66
N PRO A 445 5.25 -19.66 -22.64
CA PRO A 445 3.88 -20.07 -22.37
C PRO A 445 3.04 -18.86 -21.93
N ASP A 446 1.85 -18.68 -22.51
CA ASP A 446 0.96 -17.55 -22.21
C ASP A 446 0.22 -17.69 -20.86
N ILE A 447 0.19 -18.92 -20.31
CA ILE A 447 -0.54 -19.25 -19.07
C ILE A 447 0.32 -20.13 -18.18
N VAL A 448 0.29 -19.82 -16.89
CA VAL A 448 0.80 -20.68 -15.83
C VAL A 448 -0.38 -21.29 -15.08
N PHE A 449 -0.48 -22.62 -15.10
CA PHE A 449 -1.45 -23.39 -14.33
C PHE A 449 -0.76 -24.09 -13.16
N GLY A 450 -1.02 -23.61 -11.94
CA GLY A 450 -0.56 -24.26 -10.71
C GLY A 450 -1.62 -25.20 -10.14
N LEU A 451 -1.25 -26.45 -9.87
CA LEU A 451 -2.10 -27.43 -9.16
C LEU A 451 -1.43 -27.83 -7.86
N LEU A 452 -1.98 -27.41 -6.72
CA LEU A 452 -1.36 -27.56 -5.41
C LEU A 452 -2.17 -28.49 -4.49
N ASP A 453 -1.50 -29.51 -3.98
CA ASP A 453 -2.05 -30.41 -2.96
C ASP A 453 -2.31 -29.64 -1.65
N THR A 454 -3.54 -29.75 -1.16
CA THR A 454 -3.98 -29.22 0.13
C THR A 454 -4.54 -30.32 1.02
N SER A 455 -4.09 -31.56 0.86
CA SER A 455 -4.46 -32.67 1.75
C SER A 455 -3.83 -32.52 3.14
N SER A 456 -4.35 -33.25 4.13
CA SER A 456 -3.87 -33.14 5.51
C SER A 456 -2.40 -33.51 5.70
N SER A 457 -1.82 -34.35 4.84
CA SER A 457 -0.39 -34.71 4.87
C SER A 457 0.53 -33.53 4.54
N MET A 458 0.01 -32.50 3.88
CA MET A 458 0.73 -31.26 3.59
C MET A 458 0.95 -30.37 4.83
N LEU A 459 0.28 -30.67 5.95
CA LEU A 459 0.51 -30.01 7.24
C LEU A 459 1.79 -30.50 7.94
N ASP A 460 2.30 -31.67 7.57
CA ASP A 460 3.51 -32.24 8.14
C ASP A 460 4.77 -31.48 7.70
N GLN A 461 5.89 -31.72 8.39
CA GLN A 461 7.19 -31.21 7.99
C GLN A 461 7.70 -31.88 6.71
N MET A 462 8.61 -31.21 6.00
CA MET A 462 9.35 -31.81 4.89
C MET A 462 10.16 -33.04 5.36
N PRO A 463 10.37 -34.08 4.52
CA PRO A 463 11.08 -35.31 4.89
C PRO A 463 12.46 -35.09 5.53
N LYS A 464 13.23 -34.13 5.01
CA LYS A 464 14.54 -33.69 5.52
C LYS A 464 14.55 -32.21 5.87
N GLY A 465 13.41 -31.65 6.27
CA GLY A 465 13.29 -30.23 6.60
C GLY A 465 13.59 -29.88 8.04
N LEU A 466 13.59 -28.57 8.30
CA LEU A 466 13.53 -28.03 9.65
C LEU A 466 12.22 -28.43 10.35
N ARG A 467 12.25 -28.41 11.68
CA ARG A 467 11.04 -28.69 12.49
C ARG A 467 9.95 -27.65 12.23
N LEU A 468 8.70 -28.06 12.38
CA LEU A 468 7.55 -27.15 12.31
C LEU A 468 7.71 -25.99 13.29
N GLY A 469 7.50 -24.77 12.80
CA GLY A 469 7.57 -23.54 13.56
C GLY A 469 6.20 -23.04 14.03
N GLU A 470 6.08 -21.72 14.12
CA GLU A 470 4.83 -21.03 14.48
C GLU A 470 3.76 -21.18 13.37
N ALA A 471 2.48 -20.99 13.73
CA ALA A 471 1.38 -21.00 12.76
C ALA A 471 1.47 -19.77 11.85
N VAL A 472 1.40 -19.97 10.53
CA VAL A 472 1.52 -18.86 9.56
C VAL A 472 0.19 -18.13 9.40
N ASN A 473 -0.93 -18.87 9.43
CA ASN A 473 -2.27 -18.30 9.39
C ASN A 473 -3.05 -18.74 10.64
N PRO A 474 -2.97 -18.01 11.77
CA PRO A 474 -3.66 -18.38 13.00
C PRO A 474 -5.19 -18.33 12.89
N LYS A 475 -5.74 -17.66 11.86
CA LYS A 475 -7.19 -17.60 11.60
C LYS A 475 -7.71 -18.79 10.78
N SER A 476 -6.83 -19.58 10.16
CA SER A 476 -7.23 -20.81 9.45
C SER A 476 -7.49 -21.97 10.41
N TYR A 477 -8.32 -22.92 10.00
CA TYR A 477 -8.46 -24.21 10.66
C TYR A 477 -8.72 -25.30 9.61
N PRO A 478 -7.86 -26.33 9.48
CA PRO A 478 -6.56 -26.51 10.15
C PRO A 478 -5.52 -25.42 9.87
N GLN A 479 -4.59 -25.22 10.81
CA GLN A 479 -3.49 -24.25 10.67
C GLN A 479 -2.24 -24.90 10.10
N TRP A 480 -1.70 -24.33 9.02
CA TRP A 480 -0.35 -24.68 8.57
C TRP A 480 0.71 -23.85 9.29
N LYS A 481 1.90 -24.43 9.43
CA LYS A 481 3.01 -23.88 10.20
C LYS A 481 4.20 -23.59 9.31
N VAL A 482 5.09 -22.72 9.80
CA VAL A 482 6.42 -22.53 9.18
C VAL A 482 7.09 -23.91 9.05
N ASN A 483 7.74 -24.16 7.92
CA ASN A 483 8.38 -25.42 7.51
C ASN A 483 7.45 -26.61 7.21
N SER A 484 6.12 -26.44 7.21
CA SER A 484 5.24 -27.50 6.68
C SER A 484 5.44 -27.66 5.17
N LYS A 485 5.13 -28.85 4.62
CA LYS A 485 5.19 -29.10 3.17
C LYS A 485 4.36 -28.06 2.40
N TYR A 486 3.18 -27.74 2.93
CA TYR A 486 2.31 -26.71 2.35
C TYR A 486 2.96 -25.32 2.34
N HIS A 487 3.56 -24.91 3.46
CA HIS A 487 4.25 -23.63 3.57
C HIS A 487 5.40 -23.52 2.57
N VAL A 488 6.22 -24.56 2.47
CA VAL A 488 7.35 -24.63 1.53
C VAL A 488 6.85 -24.59 0.08
N SER A 489 5.75 -25.29 -0.22
CA SER A 489 5.12 -25.29 -1.54
C SER A 489 4.51 -23.93 -1.91
N LEU A 490 3.94 -23.21 -0.94
CA LEU A 490 3.44 -21.86 -1.15
C LEU A 490 4.56 -20.87 -1.47
N ILE A 491 5.69 -20.93 -0.76
CA ILE A 491 6.85 -20.08 -1.10
C ILE A 491 7.28 -20.36 -2.54
N ALA A 492 7.39 -21.62 -2.94
CA ALA A 492 7.75 -22.02 -4.29
C ALA A 492 6.73 -21.53 -5.34
N TYR A 493 5.44 -21.60 -5.04
CA TYR A 493 4.39 -21.03 -5.88
C TYR A 493 4.55 -19.52 -6.05
N PHE A 494 4.72 -18.77 -4.96
CA PHE A 494 4.92 -17.32 -5.02
C PHE A 494 6.24 -16.94 -5.72
N MET A 495 7.31 -17.72 -5.57
CA MET A 495 8.56 -17.56 -6.33
C MET A 495 8.33 -17.69 -7.83
N MET A 496 7.63 -18.73 -8.28
CA MET A 496 7.30 -18.90 -9.71
C MET A 496 6.45 -17.74 -10.22
N VAL A 497 5.42 -17.36 -9.46
CA VAL A 497 4.50 -16.27 -9.81
C VAL A 497 5.28 -14.95 -9.98
N GLU A 498 6.06 -14.54 -8.99
CA GLU A 498 6.86 -13.32 -9.06
C GLU A 498 7.85 -13.37 -10.24
N ARG A 499 8.58 -14.48 -10.40
CA ARG A 499 9.59 -14.60 -11.46
C ARG A 499 8.99 -14.64 -12.87
N PHE A 500 7.90 -15.35 -13.08
CA PHE A 500 7.23 -15.41 -14.38
C PHE A 500 6.59 -14.06 -14.74
N SER A 501 6.11 -13.30 -13.76
CA SER A 501 5.68 -11.91 -13.98
C SER A 501 6.85 -11.02 -14.41
N GLU A 502 8.01 -11.11 -13.76
CA GLU A 502 9.21 -10.34 -14.14
C GLU A 502 9.71 -10.66 -15.57
N LEU A 503 9.61 -11.93 -15.95
CA LEU A 503 9.98 -12.45 -17.27
C LEU A 503 8.95 -12.13 -18.36
N GLY A 504 7.78 -11.58 -18.00
CA GLY A 504 6.70 -11.30 -18.95
C GLY A 504 6.06 -12.56 -19.52
N ILE A 505 6.14 -13.69 -18.81
CA ILE A 505 5.55 -14.97 -19.24
C ILE A 505 4.03 -14.92 -19.12
N TYR A 506 3.50 -14.17 -18.16
CA TYR A 506 2.06 -13.89 -18.10
C TYR A 506 1.82 -12.45 -17.66
N GLU A 507 0.79 -11.80 -18.23
CA GLU A 507 0.36 -10.46 -17.84
C GLU A 507 -0.82 -10.49 -16.84
N SER A 508 -1.76 -11.44 -16.98
CA SER A 508 -2.94 -11.52 -16.10
C SER A 508 -3.61 -12.89 -15.98
N ASP A 509 -3.41 -13.80 -16.95
CA ASP A 509 -4.13 -15.07 -17.07
C ASP A 509 -3.47 -16.24 -16.33
N ALA A 510 -3.07 -16.04 -15.07
CA ALA A 510 -2.65 -17.14 -14.20
C ALA A 510 -3.89 -17.95 -13.75
N TYR A 511 -3.72 -19.27 -13.65
CA TYR A 511 -4.73 -20.15 -13.09
C TYR A 511 -4.12 -20.94 -11.94
N PHE A 512 -4.91 -21.13 -10.90
CA PHE A 512 -4.50 -21.92 -9.76
C PHE A 512 -5.65 -22.79 -9.29
N ALA A 513 -5.35 -24.06 -9.10
CA ALA A 513 -6.25 -25.00 -8.48
C ALA A 513 -5.59 -25.56 -7.23
N ASN A 514 -6.26 -25.41 -6.08
CA ASN A 514 -5.95 -26.27 -4.95
C ASN A 514 -6.84 -27.52 -5.02
N PHE A 515 -6.33 -28.64 -4.51
CA PHE A 515 -7.09 -29.88 -4.48
C PHE A 515 -6.95 -30.59 -3.14
N SER A 516 -8.05 -31.21 -2.73
CA SER A 516 -8.18 -31.99 -1.50
C SER A 516 -9.30 -33.02 -1.69
N TYR A 517 -10.39 -32.98 -0.93
CA TYR A 517 -11.62 -33.73 -1.26
C TYR A 517 -12.34 -33.13 -2.48
N ASP A 518 -12.23 -31.81 -2.66
CA ASP A 518 -12.72 -31.09 -3.83
C ASP A 518 -11.56 -30.35 -4.53
N THR A 519 -11.77 -29.95 -5.78
CA THR A 519 -10.87 -29.06 -6.53
C THR A 519 -11.52 -27.69 -6.67
N VAL A 520 -10.82 -26.66 -6.20
CA VAL A 520 -11.25 -25.27 -6.33
C VAL A 520 -10.32 -24.58 -7.31
N LEU A 521 -10.90 -24.07 -8.41
CA LEU A 521 -10.16 -23.40 -9.48
C LEU A 521 -10.41 -21.91 -9.43
N SER A 522 -9.32 -21.15 -9.44
CA SER A 522 -9.33 -19.69 -9.57
C SER A 522 -8.69 -19.27 -10.90
N LYS A 523 -9.19 -18.17 -11.45
CA LYS A 523 -8.62 -17.50 -12.64
C LYS A 523 -8.19 -16.08 -12.26
N GLY A 524 -7.04 -15.67 -12.75
CA GLY A 524 -6.46 -14.35 -12.56
C GLY A 524 -5.46 -14.35 -11.41
N LEU A 525 -4.36 -13.61 -11.60
CA LEU A 525 -3.23 -13.60 -10.66
C LEU A 525 -3.64 -13.40 -9.19
N MET A 526 -4.45 -12.38 -8.90
CA MET A 526 -4.84 -12.08 -7.53
C MET A 526 -5.73 -13.17 -6.93
N ASN A 527 -6.72 -13.65 -7.69
CA ASN A 527 -7.61 -14.72 -7.26
C ASN A 527 -6.82 -16.01 -7.01
N SER A 528 -5.83 -16.30 -7.86
CA SER A 528 -4.92 -17.43 -7.71
C SER A 528 -4.04 -17.35 -6.47
N LYS A 529 -3.53 -16.16 -6.13
CA LYS A 529 -2.82 -15.94 -4.86
C LYS A 529 -3.74 -16.14 -3.65
N ILE A 530 -4.96 -15.61 -3.68
CA ILE A 530 -5.91 -15.77 -2.57
C ILE A 530 -6.35 -17.23 -2.42
N GLU A 531 -6.65 -17.92 -3.52
CA GLU A 531 -7.04 -19.33 -3.51
C GLU A 531 -5.91 -20.23 -2.96
N ALA A 532 -4.65 -19.90 -3.27
CA ALA A 532 -3.49 -20.56 -2.67
C ALA A 532 -3.41 -20.35 -1.14
N LEU A 533 -4.03 -19.30 -0.61
CA LEU A 533 -4.07 -19.02 0.83
C LEU A 533 -5.33 -19.55 1.51
N CYS A 534 -6.19 -20.28 0.78
CA CYS A 534 -7.41 -20.92 1.26
C CYS A 534 -7.35 -22.47 1.18
N PRO A 535 -6.36 -23.15 1.79
CA PRO A 535 -6.27 -24.60 1.72
C PRO A 535 -7.43 -25.32 2.43
N GLN A 536 -7.78 -26.51 1.94
CA GLN A 536 -8.91 -27.31 2.45
C GLN A 536 -8.52 -28.31 3.56
N PHE A 537 -7.31 -28.88 3.52
CA PHE A 537 -6.78 -29.90 4.46
C PHE A 537 -7.69 -31.11 4.69
N GLY A 538 -7.86 -31.90 3.63
CA GLY A 538 -8.69 -33.11 3.60
C GLY A 538 -7.99 -34.29 2.91
N GLY A 539 -8.74 -35.02 2.08
CA GLY A 539 -8.20 -36.13 1.27
C GLY A 539 -7.42 -35.64 0.06
N THR A 540 -7.02 -36.56 -0.82
CA THR A 540 -6.19 -36.25 -1.99
C THR A 540 -6.90 -36.72 -3.26
N MET A 541 -7.81 -35.89 -3.80
CA MET A 541 -8.57 -36.15 -5.03
C MET A 541 -8.63 -34.89 -5.92
N ILE A 542 -8.67 -35.09 -7.24
CA ILE A 542 -8.77 -33.97 -8.20
C ILE A 542 -10.02 -34.14 -9.06
N ASP A 543 -10.93 -33.17 -9.05
CA ASP A 543 -12.05 -33.15 -10.00
C ASP A 543 -11.55 -32.65 -11.37
N LEU A 544 -11.34 -33.62 -12.26
CA LEU A 544 -10.85 -33.36 -13.62
C LEU A 544 -11.80 -32.47 -14.43
N ASN A 545 -13.11 -32.53 -14.18
CA ASN A 545 -14.08 -31.77 -14.96
C ASN A 545 -13.91 -30.26 -14.76
N LYS A 546 -13.51 -29.85 -13.54
CA LYS A 546 -13.29 -28.44 -13.20
C LYS A 546 -12.05 -27.86 -13.87
N ILE A 547 -11.01 -28.68 -14.08
CA ILE A 547 -9.71 -28.20 -14.59
C ILE A 547 -9.46 -28.55 -16.06
N GLU A 548 -10.26 -29.45 -16.66
CA GLU A 548 -10.04 -29.97 -18.02
C GLU A 548 -9.98 -28.87 -19.07
N LYS A 549 -10.90 -27.90 -19.02
CA LYS A 549 -10.95 -26.80 -19.98
C LYS A 549 -9.67 -25.95 -19.94
N THR A 550 -9.16 -25.71 -18.74
CA THR A 550 -7.94 -24.90 -18.53
C THR A 550 -6.71 -25.67 -18.99
N LEU A 551 -6.60 -26.93 -18.57
CA LEU A 551 -5.46 -27.78 -18.90
C LEU A 551 -5.32 -28.10 -20.40
N SER A 552 -6.44 -28.12 -21.14
CA SER A 552 -6.45 -28.43 -22.57
C SER A 552 -6.06 -27.24 -23.46
N LYS A 553 -5.81 -26.04 -22.89
CA LYS A 553 -5.34 -24.88 -23.65
C LYS A 553 -3.87 -25.05 -24.04
N LYS A 554 -3.55 -24.91 -25.33
CA LYS A 554 -2.17 -24.97 -25.85
C LYS A 554 -1.34 -23.77 -25.36
N GLY A 555 -0.03 -23.97 -25.23
CA GLY A 555 0.89 -22.94 -24.75
C GLY A 555 0.78 -22.72 -23.23
N THR A 556 0.24 -23.68 -22.49
CA THR A 556 0.08 -23.60 -21.04
C THR A 556 1.22 -24.32 -20.34
N LEU A 557 1.90 -23.64 -19.41
CA LEU A 557 2.80 -24.29 -18.47
C LEU A 557 1.99 -24.94 -17.35
N VAL A 558 2.05 -26.26 -17.25
CA VAL A 558 1.35 -27.02 -16.22
C VAL A 558 2.35 -27.43 -15.14
N PHE A 559 2.12 -26.95 -13.93
CA PHE A 559 2.97 -27.24 -12.78
C PHE A 559 2.12 -27.82 -11.64
N THR A 560 2.53 -28.98 -11.13
CA THR A 560 1.78 -29.69 -10.09
C THR A 560 2.68 -30.04 -8.91
N ILE A 561 2.21 -29.89 -7.67
CA ILE A 561 2.92 -30.31 -6.45
C ILE A 561 2.00 -31.23 -5.63
N SER A 562 2.52 -32.37 -5.18
CA SER A 562 1.88 -33.27 -4.20
C SER A 562 2.90 -33.99 -3.33
N ASP A 563 2.49 -34.48 -2.16
CA ASP A 563 3.32 -35.28 -1.27
C ASP A 563 2.92 -36.77 -1.17
N GLY A 564 1.90 -37.20 -1.91
CA GLY A 564 1.33 -38.53 -1.73
C GLY A 564 0.58 -39.10 -2.94
N GLU A 565 -0.21 -40.15 -2.67
CA GLU A 565 -1.07 -40.78 -3.68
C GLU A 565 -2.34 -39.97 -3.91
N ILE A 566 -2.77 -39.90 -5.17
CA ILE A 566 -4.00 -39.21 -5.57
C ILE A 566 -5.07 -40.27 -5.81
N GLY A 567 -6.21 -40.19 -5.11
CA GLY A 567 -7.24 -41.22 -5.12
C GLY A 567 -7.77 -41.59 -6.51
N ASN A 568 -7.76 -40.64 -7.46
CA ASN A 568 -8.12 -40.86 -8.86
C ASN A 568 -6.93 -40.77 -9.83
N GLU A 569 -5.73 -41.15 -9.37
CA GLU A 569 -4.46 -41.08 -10.11
C GLU A 569 -4.52 -41.68 -11.52
N LYS A 570 -5.30 -42.76 -11.74
CA LYS A 570 -5.38 -43.44 -13.04
C LYS A 570 -5.91 -42.53 -14.15
N ASN A 571 -6.96 -41.78 -13.86
CA ASN A 571 -7.59 -40.87 -14.82
C ASN A 571 -6.77 -39.59 -14.97
N LEU A 572 -6.29 -39.05 -13.84
CA LEU A 572 -5.49 -37.83 -13.82
C LEU A 572 -4.16 -38.00 -14.57
N SER A 573 -3.44 -39.08 -14.32
CA SER A 573 -2.16 -39.35 -15.00
C SER A 573 -2.35 -39.46 -16.51
N LYS A 574 -3.42 -40.15 -16.98
CA LYS A 574 -3.73 -40.21 -18.41
C LYS A 574 -3.93 -38.81 -18.98
N LYS A 575 -4.76 -37.99 -18.32
CA LYS A 575 -5.04 -36.63 -18.80
C LYS A 575 -3.77 -35.76 -18.85
N ILE A 576 -2.93 -35.79 -17.81
CA ILE A 576 -1.66 -35.03 -17.78
C ILE A 576 -0.71 -35.51 -18.87
N ILE A 577 -0.61 -36.82 -19.12
CA ILE A 577 0.20 -37.38 -20.20
C ILE A 577 -0.30 -36.86 -21.55
N ASP A 578 -1.62 -36.91 -21.79
CA ASP A 578 -2.22 -36.39 -23.03
C ASP A 578 -1.92 -34.89 -23.20
N ILE A 579 -1.90 -34.11 -22.12
CA ILE A 579 -1.58 -32.67 -22.14
C ILE A 579 -0.08 -32.42 -22.40
N ALA A 580 0.78 -33.26 -21.82
CA ALA A 580 2.24 -33.14 -21.95
C ALA A 580 2.74 -33.32 -23.40
N GLU A 581 1.91 -33.86 -24.30
CA GLU A 581 2.22 -33.94 -25.74
C GLU A 581 2.36 -32.56 -26.40
N TYR A 582 1.70 -31.53 -25.87
CA TYR A 582 1.65 -30.19 -26.48
C TYR A 582 1.89 -29.04 -25.50
N ASN A 583 2.06 -29.32 -24.22
CA ASN A 583 2.30 -28.35 -23.16
C ASN A 583 3.49 -28.79 -22.28
N PRO A 584 4.34 -27.87 -21.81
CA PRO A 584 5.36 -28.20 -20.83
C PRO A 584 4.70 -28.55 -19.48
N CYS A 585 4.90 -29.79 -19.04
CA CYS A 585 4.32 -30.34 -17.81
C CYS A 585 5.41 -30.73 -16.82
N PHE A 586 5.30 -30.21 -15.59
CA PHE A 586 6.20 -30.51 -14.49
C PHE A 586 5.41 -31.01 -13.28
N HIS A 587 5.92 -32.07 -12.65
CA HIS A 587 5.37 -32.58 -11.41
C HIS A 587 6.44 -32.61 -10.33
N VAL A 588 6.14 -32.01 -9.20
CA VAL A 588 6.95 -32.10 -7.99
C VAL A 588 6.29 -33.09 -7.03
N GLN A 589 7.06 -34.11 -6.67
CA GLN A 589 6.70 -35.07 -5.65
C GLN A 589 7.55 -34.79 -4.40
N ILE A 590 6.90 -34.36 -3.33
CA ILE A 590 7.52 -34.23 -2.02
C ILE A 590 7.63 -35.63 -1.41
N GLY A 591 8.83 -35.99 -0.93
CA GLY A 591 9.12 -37.31 -0.37
C GLY A 591 9.43 -38.35 -1.43
N ASN A 592 9.01 -39.58 -1.17
CA ASN A 592 9.29 -40.72 -2.05
C ASN A 592 8.33 -40.74 -3.23
N HIS A 593 8.70 -41.45 -4.30
CA HIS A 593 7.81 -41.67 -5.42
C HIS A 593 6.50 -42.38 -5.01
N SER A 594 5.37 -41.74 -5.32
CA SER A 594 4.03 -42.33 -5.45
C SER A 594 3.89 -43.22 -6.72
N SER A 595 2.82 -44.00 -6.83
CA SER A 595 2.46 -44.66 -8.09
C SER A 595 2.14 -43.64 -9.18
N PHE A 596 1.50 -42.53 -8.81
CA PHE A 596 1.21 -41.42 -9.72
C PHE A 596 2.49 -40.83 -10.33
N SER A 597 3.45 -40.42 -9.51
CA SER A 597 4.71 -39.82 -9.97
C SER A 597 5.54 -40.77 -10.83
N LYS A 598 5.65 -42.06 -10.46
CA LYS A 598 6.34 -43.08 -11.29
C LYS A 598 5.70 -43.22 -12.66
N LYS A 599 4.37 -43.13 -12.72
CA LYS A 599 3.63 -43.27 -13.97
C LYS A 599 3.86 -42.06 -14.89
N LEU A 600 3.82 -40.84 -14.33
CA LEU A 600 4.15 -39.62 -15.08
C LEU A 600 5.57 -39.66 -15.63
N GLU A 601 6.55 -40.01 -14.79
CA GLU A 601 7.96 -40.09 -15.18
C GLU A 601 8.20 -41.10 -16.32
N ARG A 602 7.64 -42.31 -16.21
CA ARG A 602 7.73 -43.34 -17.26
C ARG A 602 7.12 -42.93 -18.59
N SER A 603 6.17 -41.99 -18.56
CA SER A 603 5.50 -41.46 -19.74
C SER A 603 6.17 -40.19 -20.28
N GLY A 604 7.33 -39.79 -19.73
CA GLY A 604 8.11 -38.67 -20.23
C GLY A 604 7.78 -37.30 -19.63
N VAL A 605 6.87 -37.24 -18.65
CA VAL A 605 6.63 -36.00 -17.88
C VAL A 605 7.78 -35.82 -16.89
N TYR A 606 8.30 -34.59 -16.78
CA TYR A 606 9.39 -34.31 -15.86
C TYR A 606 8.89 -34.38 -14.40
N VAL A 607 9.50 -35.26 -13.62
CA VAL A 607 9.19 -35.45 -12.20
C VAL A 607 10.40 -35.08 -11.34
N LYS A 608 10.23 -34.09 -10.47
CA LYS A 608 11.24 -33.72 -9.47
C LYS A 608 10.86 -34.32 -8.12
N LEU A 609 11.73 -35.16 -7.57
CA LEU A 609 11.67 -35.54 -6.16
C LEU A 609 12.28 -34.45 -5.29
N VAL A 610 11.57 -34.09 -4.22
CA VAL A 610 11.97 -33.07 -3.25
C VAL A 610 11.97 -33.66 -1.85
N GLN A 611 13.10 -33.57 -1.14
CA GLN A 611 13.23 -34.08 0.23
C GLN A 611 13.31 -32.95 1.26
N GLU A 612 13.85 -31.80 0.87
CA GLU A 612 13.99 -30.61 1.71
C GLU A 612 13.55 -29.34 0.96
N GLU A 613 13.44 -28.21 1.66
CA GLU A 613 12.98 -26.95 1.08
C GLU A 613 13.89 -26.46 -0.07
N LYS A 614 15.20 -26.65 0.09
CA LYS A 614 16.20 -26.20 -0.88
C LYS A 614 16.01 -26.89 -2.22
N ASP A 615 15.74 -28.20 -2.23
CA ASP A 615 15.50 -28.96 -3.46
C ASP A 615 14.38 -28.36 -4.32
N LEU A 616 13.32 -27.85 -3.67
CA LEU A 616 12.18 -27.24 -4.34
C LEU A 616 12.52 -25.84 -4.87
N TYR A 617 13.18 -25.02 -4.05
CA TYR A 617 13.54 -23.66 -4.44
C TYR A 617 14.55 -23.66 -5.58
N ASP A 618 15.60 -24.49 -5.50
CA ASP A 618 16.59 -24.68 -6.56
C ASP A 618 15.89 -25.15 -7.85
N PHE A 619 14.91 -26.04 -7.74
CA PHE A 619 14.14 -26.49 -8.91
C PHE A 619 13.30 -25.37 -9.54
N VAL A 620 12.61 -24.54 -8.73
CA VAL A 620 11.85 -23.39 -9.23
C VAL A 620 12.77 -22.37 -9.89
N ILE A 621 13.92 -22.12 -9.28
CA ILE A 621 14.99 -21.29 -9.83
C ILE A 621 15.42 -21.81 -11.20
N ASP A 622 15.84 -23.08 -11.29
CA ASP A 622 16.31 -23.70 -12.54
C ASP A 622 15.21 -23.72 -13.60
N LEU A 623 13.96 -24.01 -13.22
CA LEU A 623 12.82 -24.03 -14.12
C LEU A 623 12.55 -22.64 -14.71
N THR A 624 12.53 -21.61 -13.86
CA THR A 624 12.31 -20.23 -14.29
C THR A 624 13.47 -19.69 -15.12
N GLU A 625 14.72 -20.08 -14.83
CA GLU A 625 15.89 -19.78 -15.67
C GLU A 625 15.82 -20.47 -17.03
N TYR A 626 15.45 -21.75 -17.06
CA TYR A 626 15.31 -22.54 -18.29
C TYR A 626 14.28 -21.90 -19.22
N LEU A 627 13.09 -21.57 -18.69
CA LEU A 627 12.04 -20.89 -19.44
C LEU A 627 12.43 -19.45 -19.83
N GLY A 628 13.12 -18.75 -18.94
CA GLY A 628 13.66 -17.41 -19.17
C GLY A 628 14.85 -17.37 -20.13
N GLY A 629 15.45 -18.52 -20.48
CA GLY A 629 16.56 -18.60 -21.43
C GLY A 629 17.95 -18.44 -20.88
N GLY A 630 18.13 -18.57 -19.56
CA GLY A 630 19.41 -18.34 -18.88
C GLY A 630 20.47 -19.41 -19.16
N LYS A 631 20.09 -20.59 -19.63
CA LYS A 631 21.01 -21.68 -19.98
C LYS A 631 20.51 -22.44 -21.20
N SER A 632 21.27 -22.36 -22.30
CA SER A 632 21.24 -23.31 -23.43
C SER A 632 22.51 -24.15 -23.40
#